data_AF-A0A656KJU7-F1
#
_entry.id   AF-A0A656KJU7-F1
#
_cell.length_a   1.000
_cell.length_b   1.000
_cell.length_c   1.000
_cell.angle_alpha   90.00
_cell.angle_beta   90.00
_cell.angle_gamma   90.00
#
_symmetry.space_group_name_H-M   'P 1'
#
loop_
_entity.id
_entity.type
_entity.pdbx_description
1 polymer ?
#
loop_
_entity_poly.entity_id
_entity_poly.type
_entity_poly.pdbx_seq_one_letter_code
_entity_poly.pdbx_strand_id
1 'polypeptide(L)'
;MLSGHYLDGQGYEDVAVLTVLAFDPQSVTQFQEVAQQFLVDAKRDGKTKIIIDLSANVGGYILQSYDLFRQFFPTIEQEGISRWRAGKAFMAMADIFATKLDKFDPAITTDHQIPWNISWFSHHFDLDASKKPFRSFDDKFGPYQVKGDNFTNTIQHNLNDPFFSSIDIHPFSSVTGYGSRRNFTQHFEANNIILV
;
A
#
# COMPACT_ATOMS: atom_id res chain seq x y z
N MET A 1 15.78 -1.58 0.16
CA MET A 1 16.73 -2.09 1.19
C MET A 1 16.35 -1.48 2.53
N LEU A 2 16.29 -2.29 3.59
CA LEU A 2 15.86 -1.91 4.93
C LEU A 2 16.97 -2.29 5.92
N SER A 3 17.31 -1.40 6.84
CA SER A 3 18.30 -1.67 7.89
C SER A 3 17.90 -0.96 9.18
N GLY A 4 18.14 -1.63 10.30
CA GLY A 4 17.89 -1.08 11.63
C GLY A 4 19.16 -1.10 12.48
N HIS A 5 19.37 -0.05 13.27
CA HIS A 5 20.45 0.02 14.25
C HIS A 5 20.03 0.88 15.47
N TYR A 6 20.84 0.86 16.52
CA TYR A 6 20.67 1.72 17.68
C TYR A 6 21.72 2.82 17.66
N LEU A 7 21.36 4.00 18.17
CA LEU A 7 22.33 5.06 18.33
C LEU A 7 23.20 4.80 19.57
N ASP A 8 24.49 5.13 19.43
CA ASP A 8 25.46 5.14 20.51
C ASP A 8 25.68 6.58 21.00
N GLY A 9 25.99 6.73 22.30
CA GLY A 9 26.34 8.00 22.91
C GLY A 9 25.36 8.47 23.98
N GLN A 10 25.85 9.38 24.83
CA GLN A 10 25.10 9.89 25.96
C GLN A 10 23.83 10.61 25.50
N GLY A 11 22.67 10.16 25.98
CA GLY A 11 21.36 10.73 25.66
C GLY A 11 20.63 10.08 24.48
N TYR A 12 21.21 9.04 23.86
CA TYR A 12 20.59 8.27 22.76
C TYR A 12 20.30 6.81 23.10
N GLU A 13 20.45 6.42 24.38
CA GLU A 13 20.34 5.03 24.84
C GLU A 13 18.96 4.42 24.53
N ASP A 14 17.92 5.24 24.43
CA ASP A 14 16.54 4.84 24.14
C ASP A 14 16.12 5.02 22.68
N VAL A 15 17.07 5.31 21.77
CA VAL A 15 16.79 5.62 20.35
C VAL A 15 17.18 4.47 19.42
N ALA A 16 16.22 4.05 18.60
CA ALA A 16 16.42 3.18 17.44
C ALA A 16 16.41 4.00 16.14
N VAL A 17 17.03 3.47 15.09
CA VAL A 17 16.99 4.03 13.74
C VAL A 17 16.63 2.94 12.76
N LEU A 18 15.60 3.19 11.95
CA LEU A 18 15.18 2.34 10.84
C LEU A 18 15.38 3.11 9.54
N THR A 19 16.39 2.72 8.76
CA THR A 19 16.67 3.32 7.45
C THR A 19 15.96 2.52 6.36
N VAL A 20 15.14 3.22 5.57
CA VAL A 20 14.40 2.65 4.43
C VAL A 20 14.90 3.34 3.16
N LEU A 21 15.78 2.66 2.40
CA LEU A 21 16.39 3.25 1.20
C LEU A 21 15.51 3.14 -0.05
N ALA A 22 14.57 2.20 -0.05
CA ALA A 22 13.56 2.05 -1.10
C ALA A 22 12.49 1.06 -0.64
N PHE A 23 11.27 1.28 -1.12
CA PHE A 23 10.13 0.36 -1.04
C PHE A 23 10.11 -0.65 -2.20
N ASP A 24 11.28 -0.99 -2.73
CA ASP A 24 11.47 -1.96 -3.81
C ASP A 24 12.45 -3.06 -3.34
N PRO A 25 12.02 -3.96 -2.43
CA PRO A 25 12.85 -5.05 -1.96
C PRO A 25 12.89 -6.20 -2.98
N GLN A 26 13.99 -6.97 -2.96
CA GLN A 26 14.07 -8.24 -3.70
C GLN A 26 13.03 -9.26 -3.21
N SER A 27 12.67 -9.20 -1.92
CA SER A 27 11.60 -9.98 -1.32
C SER A 27 10.74 -9.08 -0.43
N VAL A 28 9.48 -8.90 -0.82
CA VAL A 28 8.48 -8.16 -0.04
C VAL A 28 8.31 -8.80 1.34
N THR A 29 8.11 -10.12 1.39
CA THR A 29 7.94 -10.85 2.65
C THR A 29 9.13 -10.64 3.59
N GLN A 30 10.36 -10.73 3.08
CA GLN A 30 11.55 -10.50 3.88
C GLN A 30 11.61 -9.06 4.42
N PHE A 31 11.27 -8.06 3.60
CA PHE A 31 11.20 -6.68 4.08
C PHE A 31 10.20 -6.55 5.23
N GLN A 32 9.00 -7.13 5.08
CA GLN A 32 7.95 -7.08 6.09
C GLN A 32 8.41 -7.74 7.40
N GLU A 33 9.05 -8.91 7.32
CA GLU A 33 9.55 -9.67 8.46
C GLU A 33 10.70 -8.95 9.17
N VAL A 34 11.66 -8.39 8.41
CA VAL A 34 12.78 -7.64 8.99
C VAL A 34 12.29 -6.38 9.71
N ALA A 35 11.36 -5.63 9.11
CA ALA A 35 10.74 -4.49 9.78
C ALA A 35 10.07 -4.91 11.09
N GLN A 36 9.25 -5.97 11.04
CA GLN A 36 8.50 -6.46 12.19
C GLN A 36 9.46 -6.91 13.31
N GLN A 37 10.47 -7.70 12.95
CA GLN A 37 11.46 -8.21 13.89
C GLN A 37 12.25 -7.06 14.55
N PHE A 38 12.67 -6.07 13.77
CA PHE A 38 13.37 -4.91 14.29
C PHE A 38 12.53 -4.12 15.30
N LEU A 39 11.24 -3.89 15.04
CA LEU A 39 10.36 -3.18 15.97
C LEU A 39 10.15 -3.95 17.28
N VAL A 40 10.01 -5.27 17.20
CA VAL A 40 9.92 -6.15 18.38
C VAL A 40 11.21 -6.12 19.18
N ASP A 41 12.36 -6.25 18.52
CA ASP A 41 13.67 -6.25 19.16
C ASP A 41 13.99 -4.89 19.80
N ALA A 42 13.73 -3.79 19.11
CA ALA A 42 13.92 -2.45 19.66
C ALA A 42 13.09 -2.24 20.92
N LYS A 43 11.83 -2.70 20.92
CA LYS A 43 10.99 -2.62 22.12
C LYS A 43 11.53 -3.50 23.26
N ARG A 44 11.93 -4.73 22.97
CA ARG A 44 12.54 -5.65 23.95
C ARG A 44 13.80 -5.04 24.57
N ASP A 45 14.61 -4.38 23.76
CA ASP A 45 15.89 -3.80 24.15
C ASP A 45 15.74 -2.41 24.80
N GLY A 46 14.52 -2.01 25.16
CA GLY A 46 14.24 -0.80 25.94
C GLY A 46 14.21 0.49 25.13
N LYS A 47 14.17 0.42 23.79
CA LYS A 47 14.04 1.60 22.94
C LYS A 47 12.63 2.18 23.06
N THR A 48 12.57 3.48 23.26
CA THR A 48 11.31 4.24 23.43
C THR A 48 11.06 5.21 22.29
N LYS A 49 12.12 5.56 21.54
CA LYS A 49 12.13 6.48 20.40
C LYS A 49 12.67 5.79 19.16
N ILE A 50 12.17 6.21 18.01
CA ILE A 50 12.65 5.70 16.72
C ILE A 50 12.72 6.81 15.67
N ILE A 51 13.83 6.81 14.94
CA ILE A 51 14.02 7.61 13.74
C ILE A 51 13.74 6.70 12.55
N ILE A 52 12.81 7.09 11.68
CA ILE A 52 12.58 6.47 10.39
C ILE A 52 13.30 7.35 9.35
N ASP A 53 14.41 6.86 8.84
CA ASP A 53 15.23 7.57 7.86
C ASP A 53 14.81 7.17 6.44
N LEU A 54 14.14 8.10 5.77
CA LEU A 54 13.71 8.06 4.37
C LEU A 54 14.52 9.04 3.50
N SER A 55 15.58 9.66 4.02
CA SER A 55 16.29 10.75 3.34
C SER A 55 16.88 10.36 1.98
N ALA A 56 17.25 9.10 1.81
CA ALA A 56 17.73 8.51 0.56
C ALA A 56 16.68 7.61 -0.13
N ASN A 57 15.42 7.66 0.30
CA ASN A 57 14.36 6.82 -0.24
C ASN A 57 13.88 7.31 -1.61
N VAL A 58 14.07 6.48 -2.63
CA VAL A 58 13.68 6.81 -4.02
C VAL A 58 12.25 6.38 -4.39
N GLY A 59 11.49 5.84 -3.44
CA GLY A 59 10.14 5.29 -3.66
C GLY A 59 10.15 3.77 -3.83
N GLY A 60 9.17 3.25 -4.59
CA GLY A 60 8.98 1.82 -4.83
C GLY A 60 7.51 1.42 -4.78
N TYR A 61 7.21 0.21 -4.29
CA TYR A 61 5.85 -0.29 -4.19
C TYR A 61 5.06 0.45 -3.11
N ILE A 62 3.97 1.12 -3.51
CA ILE A 62 3.06 1.83 -2.60
C ILE A 62 2.58 0.93 -1.46
N LEU A 63 2.29 -0.34 -1.76
CA LEU A 63 1.80 -1.31 -0.77
C LEU A 63 2.82 -1.63 0.32
N GLN A 64 4.12 -1.54 0.03
CA GLN A 64 5.17 -1.71 1.03
C GLN A 64 5.22 -0.54 2.00
N SER A 65 4.94 0.67 1.51
CA SER A 65 4.81 1.84 2.38
C SER A 65 3.59 1.73 3.29
N TYR A 66 2.46 1.21 2.78
CA TYR A 66 1.26 0.95 3.60
C TYR A 66 1.52 -0.11 4.67
N ASP A 67 2.23 -1.17 4.30
CA ASP A 67 2.60 -2.20 5.26
C ASP A 67 3.47 -1.65 6.38
N LEU A 68 4.55 -0.95 6.05
CA LEU A 68 5.44 -0.39 7.06
C LEU A 68 4.70 0.60 7.97
N PHE A 69 3.88 1.48 7.40
CA PHE A 69 3.02 2.39 8.16
C PHE A 69 2.14 1.62 9.16
N ARG A 70 1.51 0.53 8.73
CA ARG A 70 0.63 -0.26 9.61
C ARG A 70 1.36 -1.14 10.61
N GLN A 71 2.65 -1.44 10.40
CA GLN A 71 3.46 -2.03 11.46
C GLN A 71 3.72 -1.04 12.61
N PHE A 72 3.88 0.25 12.29
CA PHE A 72 3.95 1.31 13.30
C PHE A 72 2.59 1.62 13.93
N PHE A 73 1.53 1.65 13.11
CA PHE A 73 0.19 2.07 13.52
C PHE A 73 -0.87 1.02 13.17
N PRO A 74 -0.90 -0.15 13.83
CA PRO A 74 -1.75 -1.27 13.42
C PRO A 74 -3.25 -0.98 13.52
N THR A 75 -3.64 -0.05 14.38
CA THR A 75 -5.04 0.37 14.59
C THR A 75 -5.46 1.55 13.70
N ILE A 76 -4.51 2.21 13.03
CA ILE A 76 -4.81 3.31 12.11
C ILE A 76 -4.93 2.72 10.71
N GLU A 77 -6.05 3.02 10.05
CA GLU A 77 -6.19 2.72 8.64
C GLU A 77 -5.35 3.70 7.83
N GLN A 78 -4.49 3.17 6.97
CA GLN A 78 -3.67 3.95 6.08
C GLN A 78 -4.54 4.70 5.07
N GLU A 79 -4.31 6.00 4.92
CA GLU A 79 -4.96 6.77 3.88
C GLU A 79 -4.18 6.60 2.56
N GLY A 80 -4.88 6.13 1.53
CA GLY A 80 -4.29 5.74 0.26
C GLY A 80 -5.03 6.29 -0.94
N ILE A 81 -5.40 7.57 -0.87
CA ILE A 81 -6.30 8.21 -1.83
C ILE A 81 -5.52 8.74 -3.03
N SER A 82 -5.95 8.40 -4.25
CA SER A 82 -5.36 8.92 -5.49
C SER A 82 -6.39 9.12 -6.60
N ARG A 83 -5.94 9.56 -7.79
CA ARG A 83 -6.74 9.63 -9.02
C ARG A 83 -5.81 9.63 -10.23
N TRP A 84 -6.30 9.15 -11.37
CA TRP A 84 -5.59 9.23 -12.63
C TRP A 84 -6.03 10.46 -13.42
N ARG A 85 -5.09 11.09 -14.13
CA ARG A 85 -5.47 12.07 -15.16
C ARG A 85 -6.15 11.32 -16.30
N ALA A 86 -7.38 11.71 -16.65
CA ALA A 86 -8.20 11.05 -17.66
C ALA A 86 -7.84 11.53 -19.08
N GLY A 87 -6.57 11.34 -19.45
CA GLY A 87 -6.08 11.63 -20.80
C GLY A 87 -6.58 10.64 -21.83
N LYS A 88 -6.63 11.04 -23.11
CA LYS A 88 -7.18 10.23 -24.21
C LYS A 88 -6.63 8.80 -24.28
N ALA A 89 -5.31 8.63 -24.14
CA ALA A 89 -4.68 7.31 -24.19
C ALA A 89 -5.03 6.44 -22.96
N PHE A 90 -5.09 7.04 -21.78
CA PHE A 90 -5.49 6.34 -20.56
C PHE A 90 -6.95 5.87 -20.65
N MET A 91 -7.84 6.75 -21.10
CA MET A 91 -9.25 6.43 -21.31
C MET A 91 -9.45 5.35 -22.37
N ALA A 92 -8.74 5.43 -23.51
CA ALA A 92 -8.82 4.39 -24.53
C ALA A 92 -8.38 3.00 -24.03
N MET A 93 -7.36 2.94 -23.16
CA MET A 93 -6.98 1.69 -22.50
C MET A 93 -8.06 1.20 -21.53
N ALA A 94 -8.65 2.10 -20.74
CA ALA A 94 -9.74 1.76 -19.83
C ALA A 94 -10.96 1.20 -20.60
N ASP A 95 -11.33 1.79 -21.74
CA ASP A 95 -12.43 1.31 -22.61
C ASP A 95 -12.19 -0.12 -23.13
N ILE A 96 -10.94 -0.43 -23.51
CA ILE A 96 -10.56 -1.79 -23.94
C ILE A 96 -10.76 -2.79 -22.80
N PHE A 97 -10.38 -2.42 -21.57
CA PHE A 97 -10.56 -3.26 -20.39
C PHE A 97 -12.05 -3.45 -20.07
N ALA A 98 -12.84 -2.38 -20.10
CA ALA A 98 -14.28 -2.44 -19.87
C ALA A 98 -14.99 -3.41 -20.82
N THR A 99 -14.67 -3.32 -22.13
CA THR A 99 -15.25 -4.20 -23.16
C THR A 99 -14.95 -5.68 -22.90
N LYS A 100 -13.81 -6.01 -22.29
CA LYS A 100 -13.41 -7.38 -21.98
C LYS A 100 -13.95 -7.89 -20.64
N LEU A 101 -14.30 -6.99 -19.71
CA LEU A 101 -14.62 -7.31 -18.32
C LEU A 101 -16.08 -7.09 -17.92
N ASP A 102 -16.93 -6.59 -18.82
CA ASP A 102 -18.36 -6.29 -18.57
C ASP A 102 -19.22 -7.49 -18.09
N LYS A 103 -18.63 -8.70 -18.04
CA LYS A 103 -19.24 -9.95 -17.55
C LYS A 103 -18.41 -10.65 -16.49
N PHE A 104 -17.59 -9.90 -15.74
CA PHE A 104 -16.76 -10.46 -14.68
C PHE A 104 -17.61 -10.89 -13.48
N ASP A 105 -17.59 -12.18 -13.15
CA ASP A 105 -18.11 -12.72 -11.90
C ASP A 105 -16.95 -13.31 -11.09
N PRO A 106 -16.60 -12.71 -9.93
CA PRO A 106 -15.54 -13.19 -9.05
C PRO A 106 -15.67 -14.67 -8.66
N ALA A 107 -16.89 -15.21 -8.61
CA ALA A 107 -17.18 -16.58 -8.17
C ALA A 107 -16.86 -17.66 -9.21
N ILE A 108 -16.79 -17.30 -10.49
CA ILE A 108 -16.52 -18.22 -11.62
C ILE A 108 -15.34 -17.75 -12.48
N THR A 109 -14.55 -16.81 -11.96
CA THR A 109 -13.39 -16.23 -12.63
C THR A 109 -12.35 -17.30 -12.96
N THR A 110 -11.86 -17.27 -14.20
CA THR A 110 -10.70 -18.08 -14.62
C THR A 110 -9.40 -17.32 -14.35
N ASP A 111 -8.30 -18.02 -14.08
CA ASP A 111 -6.98 -17.43 -13.77
C ASP A 111 -6.53 -16.35 -14.77
N HIS A 112 -6.94 -16.48 -16.04
CA HIS A 112 -6.60 -15.52 -17.11
C HIS A 112 -7.32 -14.17 -17.03
N GLN A 113 -8.46 -14.07 -16.34
CA GLN A 113 -9.24 -12.82 -16.22
C GLN A 113 -8.81 -11.99 -15.01
N ILE A 114 -8.16 -12.61 -14.03
CA ILE A 114 -7.70 -11.95 -12.80
C ILE A 114 -6.78 -10.75 -13.11
N PRO A 115 -5.76 -10.83 -14.00
CA PRO A 115 -4.89 -9.68 -14.30
C PRO A 115 -5.63 -8.50 -14.91
N TRP A 116 -6.68 -8.78 -15.68
CA TRP A 116 -7.53 -7.75 -16.25
C TRP A 116 -8.39 -7.10 -15.18
N ASN A 117 -8.97 -7.91 -14.29
CA ASN A 117 -9.83 -7.45 -13.23
C ASN A 117 -9.13 -6.52 -12.24
N ILE A 118 -7.91 -6.87 -11.82
CA ILE A 118 -7.15 -6.11 -10.80
C ILE A 118 -6.30 -4.97 -11.37
N SER A 119 -6.38 -4.73 -12.69
CA SER A 119 -5.71 -3.61 -13.32
C SER A 119 -6.33 -2.27 -12.91
N TRP A 120 -5.51 -1.21 -12.81
CA TRP A 120 -6.00 0.16 -12.63
C TRP A 120 -6.93 0.64 -13.76
N PHE A 121 -6.91 -0.03 -14.93
CA PHE A 121 -7.84 0.22 -16.05
C PHE A 121 -9.22 -0.44 -15.87
N SER A 122 -9.40 -1.30 -14.87
CA SER A 122 -10.69 -1.92 -14.52
C SER A 122 -11.39 -1.12 -13.42
N HIS A 123 -12.73 -1.02 -13.46
CA HIS A 123 -13.49 -0.38 -12.40
C HIS A 123 -13.81 -1.30 -11.22
N HIS A 124 -13.53 -2.61 -11.33
CA HIS A 124 -13.95 -3.61 -10.35
C HIS A 124 -13.04 -3.70 -9.12
N PHE A 125 -11.78 -3.26 -9.22
CA PHE A 125 -10.76 -3.53 -8.20
C PHE A 125 -10.58 -2.41 -7.18
N ASP A 126 -10.63 -1.15 -7.63
CA ASP A 126 -10.45 -0.01 -6.74
C ASP A 126 -11.75 0.32 -5.99
N LEU A 127 -11.61 0.96 -4.84
CA LEU A 127 -12.71 1.54 -4.07
C LEU A 127 -12.79 3.05 -4.31
N ASP A 128 -13.97 3.62 -4.15
CA ASP A 128 -14.20 5.06 -4.17
C ASP A 128 -13.68 5.75 -2.88
N ALA A 129 -13.83 7.07 -2.80
CA ALA A 129 -13.46 7.85 -1.60
C ALA A 129 -14.21 7.41 -0.32
N SER A 130 -15.38 6.79 -0.46
CA SER A 130 -16.19 6.24 0.64
C SER A 130 -15.87 4.77 0.95
N LYS A 131 -14.81 4.21 0.34
CA LYS A 131 -14.39 2.80 0.47
C LYS A 131 -15.43 1.81 -0.03
N LYS A 132 -16.20 2.18 -1.05
CA LYS A 132 -17.17 1.32 -1.72
C LYS A 132 -16.70 0.94 -3.12
N PRO A 133 -17.04 -0.26 -3.63
CA PRO A 133 -16.76 -0.60 -5.02
C PRO A 133 -17.43 0.37 -5.98
N PHE A 134 -16.78 0.69 -7.10
CA PHE A 134 -17.41 1.44 -8.19
C PHE A 134 -18.52 0.62 -8.83
N ARG A 135 -19.60 1.30 -9.23
CA ARG A 135 -20.79 0.64 -9.79
C ARG A 135 -20.71 0.40 -11.29
N SER A 136 -19.89 1.18 -11.98
CA SER A 136 -19.76 1.14 -13.43
C SER A 136 -18.44 1.75 -13.87
N PHE A 137 -18.15 1.61 -15.16
CA PHE A 137 -17.05 2.31 -15.81
C PHE A 137 -17.11 3.83 -15.61
N ASP A 138 -18.25 4.45 -15.92
CA ASP A 138 -18.45 5.90 -15.80
C ASP A 138 -18.30 6.40 -14.35
N ASP A 139 -18.68 5.59 -13.36
CA ASP A 139 -18.54 5.93 -11.93
C ASP A 139 -17.06 6.01 -11.48
N LYS A 140 -16.17 5.24 -12.11
CA LYS A 140 -14.73 5.35 -11.85
C LYS A 140 -14.06 6.37 -12.76
N PHE A 141 -14.33 6.34 -14.06
CA PHE A 141 -13.54 7.06 -15.06
C PHE A 141 -14.10 8.43 -15.43
N GLY A 142 -15.35 8.71 -15.06
CA GLY A 142 -15.95 10.03 -15.11
C GLY A 142 -16.66 10.35 -16.42
N PRO A 143 -16.71 11.65 -16.77
CA PRO A 143 -15.70 12.68 -16.48
C PRO A 143 -15.78 13.34 -15.08
N TYR A 144 -14.63 13.64 -14.48
CA TYR A 144 -14.51 14.49 -13.27
C TYR A 144 -13.53 15.65 -13.50
N GLN A 145 -14.04 16.88 -13.48
CA GLN A 145 -13.21 18.07 -13.69
C GLN A 145 -12.57 18.55 -12.38
N VAL A 146 -11.23 18.65 -12.38
CA VAL A 146 -10.46 19.18 -11.26
C VAL A 146 -9.47 20.20 -11.79
N LYS A 147 -9.60 21.46 -11.35
CA LYS A 147 -8.71 22.57 -11.73
C LYS A 147 -8.53 22.72 -13.25
N GLY A 148 -9.60 22.53 -14.02
CA GLY A 148 -9.62 22.71 -15.47
C GLY A 148 -9.11 21.52 -16.30
N ASP A 149 -8.84 20.37 -15.68
CA ASP A 149 -8.50 19.13 -16.39
C ASP A 149 -9.41 17.97 -15.95
N ASN A 150 -9.46 16.92 -16.75
CA ASN A 150 -10.24 15.72 -16.48
C ASN A 150 -9.42 14.69 -15.71
N PHE A 151 -10.01 14.15 -14.66
CA PHE A 151 -9.48 13.04 -13.87
C PHE A 151 -10.52 11.95 -13.76
N THR A 152 -10.07 10.77 -13.35
CA THR A 152 -10.95 9.74 -12.80
C THR A 152 -11.54 10.21 -11.47
N ASN A 153 -12.51 9.47 -10.98
CA ASN A 153 -12.95 9.57 -9.60
C ASN A 153 -11.76 9.29 -8.68
N THR A 154 -11.94 9.66 -7.42
CA THR A 154 -10.99 9.38 -6.36
C THR A 154 -11.00 7.88 -6.05
N ILE A 155 -9.82 7.25 -6.09
CA ILE A 155 -9.64 5.81 -5.92
C ILE A 155 -8.83 5.48 -4.66
N GLN A 156 -9.06 4.28 -4.11
CA GLN A 156 -8.32 3.63 -3.04
C GLN A 156 -8.11 2.16 -3.36
N HIS A 157 -7.00 1.56 -2.93
CA HIS A 157 -6.75 0.13 -3.11
C HIS A 157 -7.69 -0.72 -2.25
N ASN A 158 -8.35 -1.73 -2.84
CA ASN A 158 -9.09 -2.74 -2.09
C ASN A 158 -8.15 -3.80 -1.50
N LEU A 159 -7.60 -3.54 -0.31
CA LEU A 159 -6.65 -4.45 0.35
C LEU A 159 -7.30 -5.72 0.93
N ASN A 160 -8.63 -5.85 0.85
CA ASN A 160 -9.36 -7.07 1.19
C ASN A 160 -9.79 -7.86 -0.05
N ASP A 161 -9.39 -7.43 -1.26
CA ASP A 161 -9.73 -8.15 -2.48
C ASP A 161 -9.11 -9.57 -2.46
N PRO A 162 -9.90 -10.64 -2.72
CA PRO A 162 -9.38 -12.02 -2.69
C PRO A 162 -8.25 -12.28 -3.69
N PHE A 163 -8.22 -11.52 -4.78
CA PHE A 163 -7.25 -11.66 -5.84
C PHE A 163 -6.03 -10.74 -5.68
N PHE A 164 -5.98 -9.95 -4.60
CA PHE A 164 -4.91 -8.99 -4.35
C PHE A 164 -3.51 -9.62 -4.36
N SER A 165 -3.41 -10.87 -3.89
CA SER A 165 -2.16 -11.65 -3.84
C SER A 165 -2.06 -12.75 -4.90
N SER A 166 -2.98 -12.78 -5.88
CA SER A 166 -3.20 -13.94 -6.75
C SER A 166 -2.41 -13.90 -8.07
N ILE A 167 -1.61 -12.86 -8.30
CA ILE A 167 -0.85 -12.72 -9.55
C ILE A 167 0.60 -12.38 -9.23
N ASP A 168 1.53 -13.03 -9.93
CA ASP A 168 2.98 -12.78 -9.86
C ASP A 168 3.38 -11.32 -10.17
N ILE A 169 2.47 -10.50 -10.74
CA ILE A 169 2.68 -9.06 -10.95
C ILE A 169 2.49 -8.22 -9.67
N HIS A 170 1.89 -8.80 -8.62
CA HIS A 170 1.80 -8.21 -7.30
C HIS A 170 2.64 -9.07 -6.34
N PRO A 171 3.89 -8.69 -6.05
CA PRO A 171 4.75 -9.43 -5.12
C PRO A 171 4.26 -9.35 -3.66
N PHE A 172 3.01 -8.94 -3.42
CA PHE A 172 2.45 -8.65 -2.11
C PHE A 172 1.50 -9.76 -1.65
N SER A 173 1.89 -10.47 -0.59
CA SER A 173 1.06 -11.50 0.04
C SER A 173 -0.11 -10.90 0.84
N SER A 174 0.14 -9.86 1.64
CA SER A 174 -0.87 -9.07 2.37
C SER A 174 -0.20 -7.84 3.00
N VAL A 175 -0.96 -6.76 3.19
CA VAL A 175 -0.54 -5.61 4.00
C VAL A 175 -0.85 -5.89 5.48
N THR A 176 0.00 -5.46 6.41
CA THR A 176 -0.25 -5.53 7.86
C THR A 176 -1.62 -4.95 8.22
N GLY A 177 -2.45 -5.71 8.95
CA GLY A 177 -3.87 -5.41 9.17
C GLY A 177 -4.85 -6.06 8.18
N TYR A 178 -4.34 -6.70 7.12
CA TYR A 178 -5.11 -7.33 6.01
C TYR A 178 -4.65 -8.78 5.77
N GLY A 179 -5.48 -9.57 5.06
CA GLY A 179 -5.34 -11.03 4.89
C GLY A 179 -4.92 -11.82 6.14
N SER A 180 -3.80 -12.53 6.05
CA SER A 180 -3.23 -13.31 7.16
C SER A 180 -2.45 -12.49 8.18
N ARG A 181 -2.10 -11.23 7.88
CA ARG A 181 -1.28 -10.36 8.74
C ARG A 181 -2.14 -9.56 9.73
N ARG A 182 -2.81 -10.25 10.65
CA ARG A 182 -3.64 -9.62 11.71
C ARG A 182 -2.93 -9.60 13.07
N ASN A 183 -3.53 -8.91 14.04
CA ASN A 183 -3.15 -8.92 15.47
C ASN A 183 -1.76 -8.33 15.78
N PHE A 184 -1.41 -7.22 15.12
CA PHE A 184 -0.16 -6.49 15.38
C PHE A 184 -0.33 -5.53 16.55
N THR A 185 0.79 -5.25 17.23
CA THR A 185 0.85 -4.34 18.37
C THR A 185 1.72 -3.13 18.05
N GLN A 186 1.31 -1.95 18.52
CA GLN A 186 2.09 -0.74 18.34
C GLN A 186 3.29 -0.74 19.31
N HIS A 187 4.51 -0.60 18.78
CA HIS A 187 5.74 -0.68 19.58
C HIS A 187 6.23 0.69 20.07
N PHE A 188 5.95 1.75 19.30
CA PHE A 188 6.35 3.13 19.57
C PHE A 188 5.12 4.05 19.60
N GLU A 189 5.09 4.97 20.55
CA GLU A 189 4.10 6.05 20.56
C GLU A 189 4.35 7.03 19.41
N ALA A 190 3.30 7.58 18.81
CA ALA A 190 3.42 8.43 17.62
C ALA A 190 4.33 9.66 17.85
N ASN A 191 4.31 10.23 19.07
CA ASN A 191 5.13 11.37 19.47
C ASN A 191 6.62 11.03 19.66
N ASN A 192 6.98 9.75 19.67
CA ASN A 192 8.36 9.27 19.78
C ASN A 192 8.94 8.80 18.44
N ILE A 193 8.24 9.07 17.33
CA ILE A 193 8.67 8.74 15.98
C ILE A 193 9.10 10.03 15.27
N ILE A 194 10.31 10.04 14.72
CA ILE A 194 10.81 11.11 13.85
C ILE A 194 10.97 10.55 12.45
N LEU A 195 10.50 11.29 11.45
CA LEU A 195 10.72 11.00 10.03
C LEU A 195 11.75 11.98 9.48
N VAL A 196 12.76 11.48 8.78
CA VAL A 196 13.84 12.28 8.16
C VAL A 196 14.03 11.90 6.70
#